data_AF-A0A7H0FA77-F1
#
_entry.id   AF-A0A7H0FA77-F1
#
_cell.length_a   1.000
_cell.length_b   1.000
_cell.length_c   1.000
_cell.angle_alpha   90.00
_cell.angle_beta   90.00
_cell.angle_gamma   90.00
#
_symmetry.space_group_name_H-M   'P 1'
#
loop_
_entity.id
_entity.type
_entity.pdbx_description
1 polymer ?
#
loop_
_entity_poly.entity_id
_entity_poly.type
_entity_poly.pdbx_seq_one_letter_code
_entity_poly.pdbx_strand_id
1 'polypeptide(L)'
;MLRNSQKITHGSYSVFIKLIDFFSINLILILSGWVLEMESFDTVILISLLYSTAFLLFGEYTQCYLYRPKNNKLRNQRRLFLTAFFAILFIGMVRLLVAKLYALGYVSFIDVRNIPAMPLWYASPVIFLYVVRLIIFKLSAKKKIRVAIIGITDNGLAAERALRLEYADVQLELAFYDERGPERLGELATKITSPYNGTVIKLVEEANAGRVDEIYIALPMVALERIRHFLAMMSDTTVDTYIVPDFYAYSTNTSQIRSIHNLQTIGIFTSPLDGGGSIIKRAEDLVLGSVIMVMIVVLMIAIAIGIKLTSRGPVFFKQDRYGLSGQKIKVWKFRTMKVMENTDKVVQATRDDPRVTRFGAFLRRTSLDELPQFINVIQGNMSIVGPRPHAVAHNELYRKQVENYMIRHKVKPGITGLAQINGYRGEIDALYKMEKRVQYDIEYIQNWSFWLDIKIIIKTIFKGFVGKNAY
;
A
#
# COMPACT_ATOMS: atom_id res chain seq x y z
N MET A 1 -17.11 30.40 22.83
CA MET A 1 -17.24 29.13 23.59
C MET A 1 -17.90 28.14 22.65
N LEU A 2 -17.23 27.19 22.00
CA LEU A 2 -16.60 26.00 22.58
C LEU A 2 -15.34 25.63 21.76
N ARG A 3 -14.18 25.81 22.37
CA ARG A 3 -12.91 25.19 21.97
C ARG A 3 -12.96 23.76 22.49
N ASN A 4 -13.38 22.81 21.68
CA ASN A 4 -13.14 21.39 21.97
C ASN A 4 -12.61 20.72 20.72
N SER A 5 -11.28 20.72 20.62
CA SER A 5 -10.54 19.91 19.68
C SER A 5 -10.74 18.44 20.04
N GLN A 6 -11.68 17.75 19.40
CA GLN A 6 -11.67 16.30 19.40
C GLN A 6 -10.49 15.83 18.54
N LYS A 7 -9.34 15.65 19.21
CA LYS A 7 -8.23 14.86 18.67
C LYS A 7 -8.74 13.43 18.54
N ILE A 8 -8.84 12.95 17.30
CA ILE A 8 -8.98 11.52 17.02
C ILE A 8 -7.70 10.86 17.53
N THR A 9 -7.76 10.30 18.74
CA THR A 9 -6.63 9.72 19.47
C THR A 9 -6.31 8.32 18.96
N HIS A 10 -5.93 8.20 17.69
CA HIS A 10 -5.07 7.09 17.28
C HIS A 10 -3.59 7.33 17.67
N GLY A 11 -3.25 8.51 18.21
CA GLY A 11 -1.86 8.91 18.47
C GLY A 11 -1.33 8.74 19.90
N SER A 12 -2.15 8.85 20.96
CA SER A 12 -1.59 8.96 22.32
C SER A 12 -0.88 7.68 22.77
N TYR A 13 -1.45 6.52 22.41
CA TYR A 13 -0.89 5.23 22.77
C TYR A 13 0.41 4.91 21.99
N SER A 14 0.43 5.22 20.70
CA SER A 14 1.62 5.07 19.86
C SER A 14 2.77 5.93 20.37
N VAL A 15 2.49 7.18 20.76
CA VAL A 15 3.48 8.07 21.37
C VAL A 15 3.98 7.51 22.70
N PHE A 16 3.08 6.98 23.54
CA PHE A 16 3.46 6.38 24.82
C PHE A 16 4.39 5.18 24.67
N ILE A 17 4.10 4.22 23.77
CA ILE A 17 5.01 3.11 23.50
C ILE A 17 6.37 3.64 23.00
N LYS A 18 6.39 4.61 22.08
CA LYS A 18 7.66 5.12 21.54
C LYS A 18 8.54 5.72 22.64
N LEU A 19 7.95 6.45 23.58
CA LEU A 19 8.68 6.98 24.73
C LEU A 19 9.22 5.84 25.59
N ILE A 20 8.39 4.86 25.92
CA ILE A 20 8.83 3.68 26.68
C ILE A 20 9.98 2.97 25.97
N ASP A 21 9.85 2.70 24.67
CA ASP A 21 10.87 2.00 23.89
C ASP A 21 12.17 2.82 23.84
N PHE A 22 12.08 4.13 23.61
CA PHE A 22 13.23 5.03 23.61
C PHE A 22 13.98 5.00 24.95
N PHE A 23 13.28 5.20 26.07
CA PHE A 23 13.91 5.16 27.38
C PHE A 23 14.43 3.77 27.74
N SER A 24 13.69 2.71 27.40
CA SER A 24 14.07 1.32 27.67
C SER A 24 15.34 0.92 26.93
N ILE A 25 15.46 1.29 25.66
CA ILE A 25 16.65 1.04 24.84
C ILE A 25 17.87 1.78 25.38
N ASN A 26 17.72 3.07 25.68
CA ASN A 26 18.84 3.85 26.20
C ASN A 26 19.29 3.34 27.57
N LEU A 27 18.34 3.03 28.46
CA LEU A 27 18.62 2.50 29.78
C LEU A 27 19.40 1.18 29.71
N ILE A 28 18.94 0.21 28.92
CA ILE A 28 19.59 -1.11 28.86
C ILE A 28 20.96 -1.04 28.18
N LEU A 29 21.14 -0.23 27.13
CA LEU A 29 22.44 -0.08 26.47
C LEU A 29 23.43 0.64 27.38
N ILE A 30 23.03 1.73 28.05
CA ILE A 30 23.92 2.46 28.95
C ILE A 30 24.31 1.59 30.16
N LEU A 31 23.34 0.91 30.79
CA LEU A 31 23.62 0.03 31.92
C LEU A 31 24.51 -1.15 31.53
N SER A 32 24.22 -1.82 30.42
CA SER A 32 25.06 -2.94 29.97
C SER A 32 26.44 -2.48 29.49
N GLY A 33 26.57 -1.30 28.90
CA GLY A 33 27.86 -0.69 28.55
C GLY A 33 28.69 -0.35 29.79
N TRP A 34 28.03 0.13 30.86
CA TRP A 34 28.68 0.36 32.15
C TRP A 34 29.15 -0.95 32.81
N VAL A 35 28.30 -1.99 32.82
CA VAL A 35 28.63 -3.32 33.38
C VAL A 35 29.76 -4.02 32.62
N LEU A 36 29.83 -3.83 31.31
CA LEU A 36 30.88 -4.40 30.46
C LEU A 36 32.18 -3.57 30.46
N GLU A 37 32.28 -2.56 31.34
CA GLU A 37 33.45 -1.67 31.49
C GLU A 37 33.93 -1.08 30.15
N MET A 38 32.97 -0.66 29.32
CA MET A 38 33.28 -0.11 28.01
C MET A 38 34.08 1.20 28.11
N GLU A 39 35.20 1.29 27.40
CA GLU A 39 36.24 2.31 27.58
C GLU A 39 35.79 3.79 27.43
N SER A 40 34.63 4.07 26.81
CA SER A 40 34.13 5.44 26.64
C SER A 40 32.63 5.55 26.90
N PHE A 41 32.28 6.07 28.07
CA PHE A 41 30.89 6.31 28.48
C PHE A 41 30.14 7.26 27.53
N ASP A 42 30.79 8.33 27.06
CA ASP A 42 30.22 9.27 26.10
C ASP A 42 29.89 8.58 24.76
N THR A 43 30.75 7.67 24.32
CA THR A 43 30.53 6.88 23.11
C THR A 43 29.33 5.94 23.27
N VAL A 44 29.18 5.32 24.45
CA VAL A 44 28.02 4.47 24.78
C VAL A 44 26.71 5.27 24.75
N ILE A 45 26.70 6.49 25.29
CA ILE A 45 25.52 7.38 25.25
C ILE A 45 25.19 7.78 23.81
N LEU A 46 26.19 8.19 23.02
CA LEU A 46 25.97 8.60 21.64
C LEU A 46 25.39 7.45 20.80
N ILE A 47 25.94 6.24 20.96
CA ILE A 47 25.46 5.05 20.24
C ILE A 47 24.06 4.65 20.69
N SER A 48 23.75 4.72 21.99
CA SER A 48 22.42 4.37 22.49
C SER A 48 21.35 5.34 21.98
N LEU A 49 21.65 6.64 21.92
CA LEU A 49 20.78 7.65 21.31
C LEU A 49 20.60 7.42 19.80
N LEU A 50 21.67 7.09 19.09
CA LEU A 50 21.61 6.80 17.67
C LEU A 50 20.79 5.52 17.39
N TYR A 51 21.02 4.46 18.15
CA TYR A 51 20.31 3.17 18.03
C TYR A 51 18.83 3.35 18.34
N SER A 52 18.49 4.02 19.45
CA SER A 52 17.09 4.27 19.83
C SER A 52 16.35 5.11 18.79
N THR A 53 16.99 6.16 18.25
CA THR A 53 16.42 6.98 17.17
C THR A 53 16.20 6.16 15.89
N ALA A 54 17.21 5.37 15.48
CA ALA A 54 17.08 4.48 14.32
C ALA A 54 15.96 3.44 14.53
N PHE A 55 15.87 2.87 15.72
CA PHE A 55 14.83 1.91 16.08
C PHE A 55 13.43 2.53 16.01
N LEU A 56 13.23 3.76 16.48
CA LEU A 56 11.96 4.47 16.34
C LEU A 56 11.60 4.70 14.87
N LEU A 57 12.56 5.16 14.06
CA LEU A 57 12.36 5.40 12.62
C LEU A 57 12.00 4.12 11.86
N PHE A 58 12.75 3.04 12.07
CA PHE A 58 12.43 1.75 11.45
C PHE A 58 11.15 1.15 12.02
N GLY A 59 10.81 1.44 13.28
CA GLY A 59 9.59 0.97 13.91
C GLY A 59 8.32 1.61 13.31
N GLU A 60 8.41 2.84 12.81
CA GLU A 60 7.37 3.42 11.95
C GLU A 60 7.24 2.65 10.64
N TYR A 61 8.37 2.41 9.97
CA TYR A 61 8.38 1.72 8.69
C TYR A 61 7.86 0.28 8.76
N THR A 62 8.26 -0.48 9.77
CA THR A 62 7.78 -1.86 10.02
C THR A 62 6.38 -1.89 10.64
N GLN A 63 5.79 -0.73 10.92
CA GLN A 63 4.46 -0.57 11.52
C GLN A 63 4.38 -1.27 12.89
N CYS A 64 5.45 -1.14 13.67
CA CYS A 64 5.60 -1.69 15.01
C CYS A 64 4.71 -0.95 16.04
N TYR A 65 4.38 0.32 15.78
CA TYR A 65 3.63 1.20 16.71
C TYR A 65 2.15 1.44 16.35
N LEU A 66 1.66 0.85 15.26
CA LEU A 66 0.28 1.02 14.81
C LEU A 66 -0.74 0.19 15.59
N TYR A 67 -0.26 -0.78 16.36
CA TYR A 67 -1.09 -1.81 16.93
C TYR A 67 -1.23 -1.61 18.45
N ARG A 68 -2.46 -1.71 18.95
CA ARG A 68 -2.77 -1.63 20.39
C ARG A 68 -2.09 -2.79 21.12
N PRO A 69 -1.63 -2.61 22.37
CA PRO A 69 -0.90 -3.63 23.11
C PRO A 69 -1.81 -4.76 23.61
N LYS A 70 -3.08 -4.79 23.17
CA LYS A 70 -4.09 -5.77 23.57
C LYS A 70 -3.99 -7.08 22.77
N ASN A 71 -3.04 -7.21 21.84
CA ASN A 71 -2.85 -8.41 21.01
C ASN A 71 -1.34 -8.71 20.92
N ASN A 72 -0.92 -9.84 21.49
CA ASN A 72 0.43 -10.39 21.48
C ASN A 72 0.63 -11.38 20.31
N LYS A 73 0.10 -11.05 19.13
CA LYS A 73 0.26 -11.90 17.93
C LYS A 73 1.73 -12.06 17.55
N LEU A 74 2.06 -13.25 17.06
CA LEU A 74 3.36 -13.59 16.46
C LEU A 74 3.81 -12.58 15.38
N ARG A 75 2.85 -11.98 14.65
CA ARG A 75 3.12 -10.94 13.67
C ARG A 75 3.75 -9.68 14.28
N ASN A 76 3.32 -9.28 15.48
CA ASN A 76 3.86 -8.11 16.18
C ASN A 76 5.27 -8.40 16.69
N GLN A 77 5.51 -9.61 17.19
CA GLN A 77 6.83 -10.08 17.58
C GLN A 77 7.78 -10.05 16.37
N ARG A 78 7.35 -10.59 15.22
CA ARG A 78 8.12 -10.52 13.96
C ARG A 78 8.46 -9.09 13.55
N ARG A 79 7.55 -8.13 13.70
CA ARG A 79 7.81 -6.70 13.41
C ARG A 79 8.83 -6.09 14.37
N LEU A 80 8.78 -6.44 15.66
CA LEU A 80 9.78 -6.01 16.64
C LEU A 80 11.18 -6.51 16.25
N PHE A 81 11.33 -7.79 15.96
CA PHE A 81 12.60 -8.38 15.51
C PHE A 81 13.08 -7.77 14.18
N LEU A 82 12.17 -7.54 13.23
CA LEU A 82 12.51 -6.91 11.95
C LEU A 82 13.00 -5.46 12.14
N THR A 83 12.37 -4.72 13.07
CA THR A 83 12.79 -3.35 13.43
C THR A 83 14.19 -3.35 14.03
N ALA A 84 14.43 -4.24 15.00
CA ALA A 84 15.74 -4.40 15.61
C ALA A 84 16.80 -4.78 14.58
N PHE A 85 16.49 -5.71 13.67
CA PHE A 85 17.40 -6.12 12.61
C PHE A 85 17.84 -4.94 11.74
N PHE A 86 16.90 -4.10 11.29
CA PHE A 86 17.24 -2.90 10.51
C PHE A 86 18.00 -1.86 11.32
N ALA A 87 17.67 -1.67 12.60
CA ALA A 87 18.42 -0.77 13.48
C ALA A 87 19.87 -1.23 13.69
N ILE A 88 20.09 -2.52 13.93
CA ILE A 88 21.43 -3.14 14.07
C ILE A 88 22.22 -2.99 12.78
N LEU A 89 21.60 -3.27 11.62
CA LEU A 89 22.24 -3.11 10.31
C LEU A 89 22.64 -1.65 10.07
N PHE A 90 21.76 -0.71 10.36
CA PHE A 90 22.03 0.72 10.22
C PHE A 90 23.21 1.18 11.09
N ILE A 91 23.23 0.79 12.37
CA ILE A 91 24.36 1.11 13.26
C ILE A 91 25.65 0.45 12.79
N GLY A 92 25.59 -0.80 12.32
CA GLY A 92 26.73 -1.47 11.70
C GLY A 92 27.27 -0.72 10.48
N MET A 93 26.39 -0.22 9.61
CA MET A 93 26.76 0.58 8.45
C MET A 93 27.39 1.92 8.87
N VAL A 94 26.79 2.64 9.83
CA VAL A 94 27.34 3.90 10.35
C VAL A 94 28.72 3.65 10.95
N ARG A 95 28.89 2.59 11.74
CA ARG A 95 30.19 2.21 12.30
C ARG A 95 31.24 1.98 11.21
N LEU A 96 30.92 1.22 10.16
CA LEU A 96 31.84 0.97 9.04
C LEU A 96 32.20 2.25 8.29
N LEU A 97 31.22 3.15 8.11
CA LEU A 97 31.45 4.45 7.48
C LEU A 97 32.40 5.32 8.32
N VAL A 98 32.14 5.43 9.63
CA VAL A 98 32.99 6.20 10.55
C VAL A 98 34.39 5.57 10.65
N ALA A 99 34.51 4.24 10.69
CA ALA A 99 35.79 3.54 10.65
C ALA A 99 36.61 3.90 9.41
N LYS A 100 35.96 3.94 8.24
CA LYS A 100 36.60 4.31 6.98
C LYS A 100 37.02 5.78 6.97
N LEU A 101 36.19 6.68 7.48
CA LEU A 101 36.52 8.11 7.59
C LEU A 101 37.66 8.37 8.58
N TYR A 102 37.70 7.64 9.69
CA TYR A 102 38.79 7.65 10.66
C TYR A 102 40.10 7.16 10.02
N ALA A 103 40.05 6.03 9.31
CA ALA A 103 41.21 5.48 8.60
C ALA A 103 41.77 6.42 7.50
N LEU A 104 40.89 7.24 6.91
CA LEU A 104 41.27 8.28 5.94
C LEU A 104 41.72 9.60 6.59
N GLY A 105 41.72 9.70 7.93
CA GLY A 105 42.15 10.88 8.66
C GLY A 105 41.14 12.04 8.71
N TYR A 106 39.92 11.84 8.22
CA TYR A 106 38.88 12.90 8.23
C TYR A 106 38.20 13.07 9.59
N VAL A 107 38.27 12.06 10.46
CA VAL A 107 37.62 12.05 11.77
C VAL A 107 38.65 11.57 12.78
N SER A 108 39.05 12.44 13.73
CA SER A 108 39.99 12.11 14.80
C SER A 108 39.37 12.13 16.20
N PHE A 109 38.13 12.63 16.32
CA PHE A 109 37.43 12.82 17.59
C PHE A 109 36.57 11.62 18.03
N ILE A 110 36.39 10.61 17.17
CA ILE A 110 35.67 9.37 17.49
C ILE A 110 36.64 8.19 17.34
N ASP A 111 37.05 7.59 18.45
CA ASP A 111 37.82 6.34 18.39
C ASP A 111 36.89 5.17 18.06
N VAL A 112 36.95 4.72 16.80
CA VAL A 112 36.08 3.67 16.27
C VAL A 112 36.40 2.30 16.86
N ARG A 113 37.59 2.14 17.47
CA ARG A 113 37.97 0.91 18.21
C ARG A 113 37.07 0.69 19.43
N ASN A 114 36.53 1.77 19.99
CA ASN A 114 35.68 1.74 21.19
C ASN A 114 34.19 1.58 20.87
N ILE A 115 33.81 1.54 19.59
CA ILE A 115 32.46 1.17 19.19
C ILE A 115 32.34 -0.36 19.32
N PRO A 116 31.51 -0.89 20.24
CA PRO A 116 31.38 -2.32 20.46
C PRO A 116 31.01 -3.01 19.15
N ALA A 117 31.85 -3.96 18.74
CA ALA A 117 31.56 -4.83 17.61
C ALA A 117 30.50 -5.88 17.93
N MET A 118 30.08 -5.98 19.19
CA MET A 118 29.31 -7.09 19.73
C MET A 118 27.84 -6.98 19.28
N PRO A 119 27.40 -7.78 18.28
CA PRO A 119 26.00 -7.75 17.85
C PRO A 119 25.07 -8.19 18.98
N LEU A 120 25.59 -8.98 19.92
CA LEU A 120 24.92 -9.40 21.16
C LEU A 120 24.55 -8.22 22.06
N TRP A 121 25.39 -7.19 22.15
CA TRP A 121 25.09 -5.99 22.94
C TRP A 121 23.87 -5.25 22.36
N TYR A 122 23.83 -5.10 21.04
CA TYR A 122 22.69 -4.50 20.33
C TYR A 122 21.45 -5.41 20.26
N ALA A 123 21.57 -6.69 20.62
CA ALA A 123 20.44 -7.60 20.76
C ALA A 123 19.78 -7.53 22.15
N SER A 124 20.52 -7.06 23.17
CA SER A 124 20.00 -6.92 24.54
C SER A 124 18.74 -6.04 24.67
N PRO A 125 18.58 -4.91 23.93
CA PRO A 125 17.35 -4.12 24.00
C PRO A 125 16.15 -4.87 23.44
N VAL A 126 16.33 -5.76 22.47
CA VAL A 126 15.23 -6.49 21.83
C VAL A 126 14.55 -7.42 22.83
N ILE A 127 15.35 -8.15 23.62
CA ILE A 127 14.87 -9.05 24.67
C ILE A 127 14.17 -8.23 25.75
N PHE A 128 14.77 -7.12 26.17
CA PHE A 128 14.20 -6.24 27.19
C PHE A 128 12.85 -5.65 26.75
N LEU A 129 12.78 -5.10 25.53
CA LEU A 129 11.54 -4.57 24.96
C LEU A 129 10.47 -5.64 24.81
N TYR A 130 10.85 -6.86 24.44
CA TYR A 130 9.90 -7.98 24.39
C TYR A 130 9.28 -8.23 25.77
N VAL A 131 10.09 -8.27 26.83
CA VAL A 131 9.60 -8.42 28.22
C VAL A 131 8.74 -7.24 28.65
N VAL A 132 9.18 -6.00 28.41
CA VAL A 132 8.41 -4.79 28.74
C VAL A 132 7.04 -4.81 28.05
N ARG A 133 6.99 -5.17 26.76
CA ARG A 133 5.74 -5.27 26.00
C ARG A 133 4.83 -6.40 26.50
N LEU A 134 5.39 -7.54 26.94
CA LEU A 134 4.62 -8.60 27.59
C LEU A 134 4.01 -8.16 28.93
N ILE A 135 4.76 -7.38 29.72
CA ILE A 135 4.26 -6.81 30.98
C ILE A 135 3.15 -5.81 30.71
N ILE A 136 3.35 -4.87 29.78
CA ILE A 136 2.33 -3.89 29.38
C ILE A 136 1.08 -4.59 28.85
N PHE A 137 1.24 -5.65 28.03
CA PHE A 137 0.13 -6.49 27.57
C PHE A 137 -0.64 -7.08 28.76
N LYS A 138 0.04 -7.71 29.71
CA LYS A 138 -0.61 -8.32 30.89
C LYS A 138 -1.33 -7.30 31.78
N LEU A 139 -0.77 -6.09 31.92
CA LEU A 139 -1.36 -5.03 32.75
C LEU A 139 -2.50 -4.29 32.05
N SER A 140 -2.46 -4.16 30.73
CA SER A 140 -3.41 -3.35 29.95
C SER A 140 -4.54 -4.17 29.31
N ALA A 141 -4.38 -5.49 29.21
CA ALA A 141 -5.41 -6.36 28.66
C ALA A 141 -6.54 -6.54 29.66
N LYS A 142 -7.73 -5.98 29.36
CA LYS A 142 -8.97 -6.48 29.94
C LYS A 142 -9.03 -7.98 29.64
N LYS A 143 -9.25 -8.82 30.65
CA LYS A 143 -9.37 -10.29 30.46
C LYS A 143 -10.62 -10.66 29.66
N LYS A 144 -11.62 -9.79 29.68
CA LYS A 144 -12.93 -9.96 29.06
C LYS A 144 -13.42 -8.64 28.51
N ILE A 145 -14.04 -8.66 27.33
CA ILE A 145 -14.72 -7.49 26.75
C ILE A 145 -16.07 -7.91 26.18
N ARG A 146 -17.11 -7.14 26.49
CA ARG A 146 -18.50 -7.40 26.06
C ARG A 146 -18.89 -6.37 25.01
N VAL A 147 -19.16 -6.84 23.79
CA VAL A 147 -19.41 -5.99 22.63
C VAL A 147 -20.80 -6.26 22.09
N ALA A 148 -21.57 -5.19 21.87
CA ALA A 148 -22.86 -5.26 21.22
C ALA A 148 -22.77 -4.70 19.80
N ILE A 149 -23.36 -5.40 18.83
CA ILE A 149 -23.55 -4.88 17.47
C ILE A 149 -25.04 -4.65 17.22
N ILE A 150 -25.41 -3.42 16.91
CA ILE A 150 -26.78 -3.06 16.49
C ILE A 150 -26.87 -3.21 14.97
N GLY A 151 -27.76 -4.08 14.51
CA GLY A 151 -28.06 -4.31 13.09
C GLY A 151 -27.37 -5.55 12.54
N ILE A 152 -28.16 -6.58 12.27
CA ILE A 152 -27.74 -7.77 11.51
C ILE A 152 -27.79 -7.42 10.02
N THR A 153 -26.68 -6.91 9.52
CA THR A 153 -26.46 -6.43 8.14
C THR A 153 -25.11 -6.92 7.63
N ASP A 154 -24.80 -6.74 6.35
CA ASP A 154 -23.47 -7.06 5.83
C ASP A 154 -22.35 -6.28 6.55
N ASN A 155 -22.62 -5.03 6.94
CA ASN A 155 -21.70 -4.24 7.76
C ASN A 155 -21.58 -4.80 9.18
N GLY A 156 -22.68 -5.28 9.76
CA GLY A 156 -22.67 -5.95 11.06
C GLY A 156 -21.82 -7.23 11.04
N LEU A 157 -21.94 -8.03 9.98
CA LEU A 157 -21.13 -9.23 9.75
C LEU A 157 -19.64 -8.88 9.49
N ALA A 158 -19.37 -7.80 8.77
CA ALA A 158 -18.00 -7.29 8.59
C ALA A 158 -17.41 -6.80 9.93
N ALA A 159 -18.19 -6.10 10.73
CA ALA A 159 -17.81 -5.64 12.07
C ALA A 159 -17.54 -6.82 13.01
N GLU A 160 -18.39 -7.86 13.03
CA GLU A 160 -18.17 -9.08 13.82
C GLU A 160 -16.81 -9.71 13.47
N ARG A 161 -16.51 -9.89 12.18
CA ARG A 161 -15.23 -10.46 11.73
C ARG A 161 -14.05 -9.59 12.16
N ALA A 162 -14.14 -8.28 12.00
CA ALA A 162 -13.09 -7.35 12.39
C ALA A 162 -12.85 -7.34 13.91
N LEU A 163 -13.92 -7.32 14.72
CA LEU A 163 -13.86 -7.29 16.18
C LEU A 163 -13.31 -8.60 16.76
N ARG A 164 -13.69 -9.76 16.20
CA ARG A 164 -13.10 -11.05 16.57
C ARG A 164 -11.59 -11.09 16.28
N LEU A 165 -11.15 -10.49 15.17
CA LEU A 165 -9.73 -10.41 14.84
C LEU A 165 -8.97 -9.44 15.77
N GLU A 166 -9.59 -8.32 16.13
CA GLU A 166 -9.01 -7.31 17.02
C GLU A 166 -8.86 -7.85 18.45
N TYR A 167 -9.91 -8.49 18.98
CA TYR A 167 -9.96 -9.02 20.35
C TYR A 167 -9.61 -10.51 20.46
N ALA A 168 -8.88 -11.06 19.48
CA ALA A 168 -8.53 -12.50 19.44
C ALA A 168 -7.79 -13.03 20.69
N ASP A 169 -7.05 -12.17 21.40
CA ASP A 169 -6.26 -12.52 22.58
C ASP A 169 -7.00 -12.25 23.91
N VAL A 170 -8.28 -11.89 23.85
CA VAL A 170 -9.14 -11.55 24.99
C VAL A 170 -10.42 -12.37 24.92
N GLN A 171 -11.05 -12.68 26.05
CA GLN A 171 -12.38 -13.28 26.05
C GLN A 171 -13.41 -12.27 25.52
N LEU A 172 -13.73 -12.36 24.23
CA LEU A 172 -14.74 -11.53 23.56
C LEU A 172 -16.13 -12.17 23.72
N GLU A 173 -17.03 -11.48 24.41
CA GLU A 173 -18.47 -11.76 24.40
C GLU A 173 -19.15 -10.79 23.45
N LEU A 174 -19.43 -11.26 22.24
CA LEU A 174 -20.06 -10.44 21.20
C LEU A 174 -21.49 -10.90 20.96
N ALA A 175 -22.45 -9.98 20.97
CA ALA A 175 -23.86 -10.27 20.68
C ALA A 175 -24.47 -9.25 19.70
N PHE A 176 -25.42 -9.72 18.89
CA PHE A 176 -26.20 -8.89 17.99
C PHE A 176 -27.52 -8.44 18.60
N TYR A 177 -27.92 -7.21 18.28
CA TYR A 177 -29.21 -6.61 18.63
C TYR A 177 -29.85 -6.05 17.36
N ASP A 178 -31.10 -6.38 17.12
CA ASP A 178 -31.86 -5.90 15.95
C ASP A 178 -33.33 -5.82 16.33
N GLU A 179 -34.04 -4.82 15.81
CA GLU A 179 -35.50 -4.72 15.97
C GLU A 179 -36.24 -5.77 15.13
N ARG A 180 -35.55 -6.35 14.13
CA ARG A 180 -36.06 -7.46 13.35
C ARG A 180 -35.77 -8.77 14.08
N GLY A 181 -36.81 -9.56 14.34
CA GLY A 181 -36.64 -10.92 14.82
C GLY A 181 -35.94 -11.83 13.79
N PRO A 182 -35.39 -12.98 14.23
CA PRO A 182 -34.67 -13.95 13.38
C PRO A 182 -35.43 -14.35 12.10
N GLU A 183 -36.75 -14.46 12.19
CA GLU A 183 -37.64 -14.84 11.09
C GLU A 183 -37.60 -13.84 9.92
N ARG A 184 -37.40 -12.54 10.19
CA ARG A 184 -37.36 -11.48 9.16
C ARG A 184 -35.97 -11.25 8.58
N LEU A 185 -34.95 -11.88 9.14
CA LEU A 185 -33.55 -11.70 8.75
C LEU A 185 -33.11 -12.68 7.65
N GLY A 186 -33.88 -13.74 7.41
CA GLY A 186 -33.63 -14.71 6.35
C GLY A 186 -32.21 -15.28 6.39
N GLU A 187 -31.52 -15.28 5.25
CA GLU A 187 -30.14 -15.80 5.13
C GLU A 187 -29.09 -15.06 5.98
N LEU A 188 -29.35 -13.82 6.42
CA LEU A 188 -28.39 -13.11 7.26
C LEU A 188 -28.32 -13.70 8.67
N ALA A 189 -29.43 -14.23 9.18
CA ALA A 189 -29.49 -14.86 10.50
C ALA A 189 -28.66 -16.15 10.58
N THR A 190 -28.42 -16.83 9.45
CA THR A 190 -27.58 -18.04 9.41
C THR A 190 -26.10 -17.73 9.24
N LYS A 191 -25.75 -16.48 8.88
CA LYS A 191 -24.36 -16.04 8.65
C LYS A 191 -23.68 -15.47 9.90
N ILE A 192 -24.43 -15.09 10.93
CA ILE A 192 -23.86 -14.60 12.20
C ILE A 192 -23.20 -15.75 12.96
N THR A 193 -22.04 -15.50 13.56
CA THR A 193 -21.38 -16.48 14.45
C THR A 193 -21.71 -16.21 15.92
N SER A 194 -22.14 -14.99 16.22
CA SER A 194 -22.49 -14.51 17.55
C SER A 194 -23.99 -14.57 17.82
N PRO A 195 -24.40 -14.74 19.10
CA PRO A 195 -25.80 -14.83 19.47
C PRO A 195 -26.56 -13.55 19.16
N TYR A 196 -27.80 -13.69 18.71
CA TYR A 196 -28.81 -12.64 18.74
C TYR A 196 -29.38 -12.55 20.16
N ASN A 197 -29.27 -11.39 20.80
CA ASN A 197 -29.67 -11.19 22.19
C ASN A 197 -30.88 -10.26 22.36
N GLY A 198 -31.57 -9.88 21.28
CA GLY A 198 -32.87 -9.19 21.34
C GLY A 198 -32.86 -7.80 20.70
N THR A 199 -33.78 -6.95 21.19
CA THR A 199 -34.02 -5.59 20.70
C THR A 199 -33.04 -4.57 21.28
N VAL A 200 -33.01 -3.37 20.71
CA VAL A 200 -32.13 -2.29 21.18
C VAL A 200 -32.55 -1.77 22.57
N ILE A 201 -33.82 -1.90 22.94
CA ILE A 201 -34.29 -1.57 24.31
C ILE A 201 -33.58 -2.44 25.34
N LYS A 202 -33.53 -3.76 25.12
CA LYS A 202 -32.81 -4.69 26.01
C LYS A 202 -31.31 -4.36 26.07
N LEU A 203 -30.72 -3.92 24.95
CA LEU A 203 -29.33 -3.46 24.95
C LEU A 203 -29.11 -2.26 25.86
N VAL A 204 -30.02 -1.27 25.89
CA VAL A 204 -29.90 -0.13 26.81
C VAL A 204 -29.93 -0.59 28.26
N GLU A 205 -30.82 -1.52 28.60
CA GLU A 205 -30.87 -2.10 29.95
C GLU A 205 -29.57 -2.83 30.33
N GLU A 206 -29.01 -3.60 29.40
CA GLU A 206 -27.71 -4.27 29.60
C GLU A 206 -26.55 -3.27 29.70
N ALA A 207 -26.57 -2.20 28.92
CA ALA A 207 -25.58 -1.13 28.97
C ALA A 207 -25.60 -0.43 30.34
N ASN A 208 -26.79 -0.06 30.83
CA ASN A 208 -26.97 0.57 32.14
C ASN A 208 -26.62 -0.37 33.30
N ALA A 209 -26.84 -1.68 33.15
CA ALA A 209 -26.40 -2.68 34.10
C ALA A 209 -24.88 -2.94 34.06
N GLY A 210 -24.12 -2.23 33.23
CA GLY A 210 -22.68 -2.44 33.07
C GLY A 210 -22.34 -3.79 32.45
N ARG A 211 -23.26 -4.40 31.70
CA ARG A 211 -23.10 -5.69 31.00
C ARG A 211 -22.53 -5.56 29.59
N VAL A 212 -22.35 -4.34 29.10
CA VAL A 212 -21.76 -4.05 27.78
C VAL A 212 -20.63 -3.04 27.95
N ASP A 213 -19.51 -3.27 27.27
CA ASP A 213 -18.34 -2.38 27.29
C ASP A 213 -18.26 -1.49 26.04
N GLU A 214 -18.69 -1.98 24.87
CA GLU A 214 -18.68 -1.24 23.60
C GLU A 214 -19.93 -1.56 22.77
N ILE A 215 -20.48 -0.56 22.08
CA ILE A 215 -21.64 -0.68 21.18
C ILE A 215 -21.26 -0.22 19.77
N TYR A 216 -21.58 -1.00 18.75
CA TYR A 216 -21.32 -0.69 17.35
C TYR A 216 -22.64 -0.65 16.56
N ILE A 217 -23.01 0.53 16.04
CA ILE A 217 -24.19 0.72 15.19
C ILE A 217 -23.81 0.43 13.74
N ALA A 218 -24.21 -0.74 13.23
CA ALA A 218 -23.91 -1.24 11.89
C ALA A 218 -25.15 -1.22 10.98
N LEU A 219 -25.85 -0.09 10.98
CA LEU A 219 -26.98 0.16 10.08
C LEU A 219 -26.52 0.84 8.79
N PRO A 220 -27.21 0.61 7.65
CA PRO A 220 -26.92 1.34 6.41
C PRO A 220 -27.06 2.85 6.62
N MET A 221 -26.18 3.65 6.02
CA MET A 221 -26.18 5.11 6.20
C MET A 221 -27.48 5.79 5.72
N VAL A 222 -28.25 5.12 4.85
CA VAL A 222 -29.58 5.58 4.44
C VAL A 222 -30.61 5.56 5.59
N ALA A 223 -30.37 4.79 6.65
CA ALA A 223 -31.23 4.70 7.83
C ALA A 223 -30.90 5.76 8.90
N LEU A 224 -30.65 7.00 8.47
CA LEU A 224 -30.16 8.09 9.32
C LEU A 224 -31.03 8.34 10.55
N GLU A 225 -32.36 8.32 10.42
CA GLU A 225 -33.29 8.54 11.53
C GLU A 225 -33.16 7.45 12.61
N ARG A 226 -33.04 6.18 12.19
CA ARG A 226 -32.84 5.06 13.13
C ARG A 226 -31.49 5.15 13.85
N ILE A 227 -30.43 5.54 13.13
CA ILE A 227 -29.10 5.74 13.73
C ILE A 227 -29.18 6.85 14.79
N ARG A 228 -29.80 7.99 14.48
CA ARG A 228 -29.97 9.09 15.46
C ARG A 228 -30.79 8.65 16.66
N HIS A 229 -31.87 7.91 16.44
CA HIS A 229 -32.71 7.38 17.51
C HIS A 229 -31.90 6.47 18.46
N PHE A 230 -31.14 5.52 17.93
CA PHE A 230 -30.30 4.65 18.75
C PHE A 230 -29.17 5.38 19.45
N LEU A 231 -28.53 6.37 18.80
CA LEU A 231 -27.54 7.22 19.48
C LEU A 231 -28.15 8.00 20.65
N ALA A 232 -29.37 8.52 20.49
CA ALA A 232 -30.09 9.20 21.58
C ALA A 232 -30.37 8.23 22.74
N MET A 233 -30.77 6.98 22.45
CA MET A 233 -30.95 5.96 23.48
C MET A 233 -29.65 5.62 24.21
N MET A 234 -28.52 5.51 23.48
CA MET A 234 -27.21 5.22 24.09
C MET A 234 -26.63 6.41 24.87
N SER A 235 -27.12 7.63 24.61
CA SER A 235 -26.64 8.83 25.31
C SER A 235 -26.99 8.87 26.80
N ASP A 236 -27.95 8.04 27.22
CA ASP A 236 -28.32 7.82 28.62
C ASP A 236 -27.49 6.69 29.27
N THR A 237 -26.43 6.23 28.61
CA THR A 237 -25.54 5.17 29.09
C THR A 237 -24.09 5.68 29.14
N THR A 238 -23.23 5.02 29.90
CA THR A 238 -21.78 5.34 29.93
C THR A 238 -20.97 4.50 28.94
N VAL A 239 -21.63 3.78 28.03
CA VAL A 239 -20.97 2.80 27.17
C VAL A 239 -20.46 3.46 25.90
N ASP A 240 -19.21 3.16 25.53
CA ASP A 240 -18.59 3.69 24.32
C ASP A 240 -19.37 3.20 23.09
N THR A 241 -19.97 4.14 22.36
CA THR A 241 -20.82 3.85 21.20
C THR A 241 -20.18 4.36 19.91
N TYR A 242 -20.05 3.47 18.93
CA TYR A 242 -19.41 3.69 17.65
C TYR A 242 -20.40 3.48 16.49
N ILE A 243 -20.21 4.20 15.39
CA ILE A 243 -20.94 3.96 14.13
C ILE A 243 -20.01 3.19 13.19
N VAL A 244 -20.50 2.10 12.62
CA VAL A 244 -19.79 1.36 11.56
C VAL A 244 -20.27 1.94 10.22
N PRO A 245 -19.43 2.72 9.53
CA PRO A 245 -19.86 3.33 8.28
C PRO A 245 -19.89 2.30 7.15
N ASP A 246 -20.90 2.43 6.29
CA ASP A 246 -21.05 1.60 5.09
C ASP A 246 -20.39 2.28 3.89
N PHE A 247 -19.12 1.95 3.62
CA PHE A 247 -18.43 2.43 2.43
C PHE A 247 -18.47 1.44 1.27
N TYR A 248 -18.63 0.16 1.56
CA TYR A 248 -18.71 -0.89 0.55
C TYR A 248 -19.95 -0.75 -0.33
N ALA A 249 -21.07 -0.23 0.22
CA ALA A 249 -22.27 0.06 -0.58
C ALA A 249 -22.05 1.11 -1.67
N TYR A 250 -21.09 2.03 -1.50
CA TYR A 250 -20.84 3.11 -2.46
C TYR A 250 -19.79 2.75 -3.52
N SER A 251 -18.76 2.00 -3.15
CA SER A 251 -17.81 1.44 -4.10
C SER A 251 -16.90 0.42 -3.44
N THR A 252 -16.59 -0.67 -4.15
CA THR A 252 -15.46 -1.55 -3.80
C THR A 252 -14.09 -0.85 -3.92
N ASN A 253 -14.07 0.38 -4.48
CA ASN A 253 -12.84 1.12 -4.79
C ASN A 253 -12.40 2.16 -3.76
N THR A 254 -13.04 2.25 -2.59
CA THR A 254 -12.68 3.25 -1.57
C THR A 254 -11.23 3.15 -1.14
N SER A 255 -10.45 4.20 -1.43
CA SER A 255 -9.00 4.16 -1.32
C SER A 255 -8.45 4.96 -0.15
N GLN A 256 -9.06 6.07 0.31
CA GLN A 256 -8.47 6.86 1.41
C GLN A 256 -9.49 7.69 2.20
N ILE A 257 -9.43 7.66 3.53
CA ILE A 257 -10.09 8.66 4.39
C ILE A 257 -9.20 9.90 4.43
N ARG A 258 -9.71 11.03 3.95
CA ARG A 258 -9.02 12.32 3.98
C ARG A 258 -9.75 13.26 4.93
N SER A 259 -9.03 13.77 5.93
CA SER A 259 -9.55 14.86 6.76
C SER A 259 -9.31 16.19 6.06
N ILE A 260 -10.37 16.98 5.87
CA ILE A 260 -10.29 18.38 5.45
C ILE A 260 -10.80 19.20 6.64
N HIS A 261 -9.87 19.72 7.44
CA HIS A 261 -10.17 20.30 8.76
C HIS A 261 -10.93 19.32 9.66
N ASN A 262 -12.22 19.57 9.92
CA ASN A 262 -13.10 18.74 10.74
C ASN A 262 -14.01 17.81 9.90
N LEU A 263 -13.93 17.89 8.57
CA LEU A 263 -14.72 17.06 7.67
C LEU A 263 -13.91 15.80 7.31
N GLN A 264 -14.43 14.65 7.71
CA GLN A 264 -13.93 13.37 7.19
C GLN A 264 -14.54 13.15 5.81
N THR A 265 -13.70 13.19 4.80
CA THR A 265 -14.07 12.87 3.41
C THR A 265 -13.47 11.53 3.04
N ILE A 266 -14.11 10.85 2.09
CA ILE A 266 -13.68 9.53 1.65
C ILE A 266 -13.46 9.59 0.16
N GLY A 267 -12.21 9.37 -0.21
CA GLY A 267 -11.81 9.22 -1.58
C GLY A 267 -12.32 7.89 -2.13
N ILE A 268 -13.37 7.95 -2.94
CA ILE A 268 -13.86 6.79 -3.71
C ILE A 268 -12.95 6.51 -4.90
N PHE A 269 -12.46 7.59 -5.54
CA PHE A 269 -11.53 7.50 -6.65
C PHE A 269 -10.33 8.39 -6.34
N THR A 270 -9.32 7.91 -5.63
CA THR A 270 -8.05 8.65 -5.45
C THR A 270 -6.88 7.90 -6.06
N SER A 271 -5.80 8.61 -6.36
CA SER A 271 -4.56 7.95 -6.77
C SER A 271 -3.78 7.57 -5.50
N PRO A 272 -3.31 6.32 -5.36
CA PRO A 272 -2.40 5.91 -4.28
C PRO A 272 -1.05 6.64 -4.37
N LEU A 273 -0.72 7.19 -5.55
CA LEU A 273 0.55 7.82 -5.86
C LEU A 273 0.57 9.30 -5.47
N ASP A 274 -0.48 9.85 -4.87
CA ASP A 274 -0.44 11.24 -4.40
C ASP A 274 0.57 11.40 -3.23
N GLY A 275 1.34 12.50 -3.24
CA GLY A 275 2.34 12.79 -2.20
C GLY A 275 3.63 11.96 -2.30
N GLY A 276 4.08 11.37 -1.18
CA GLY A 276 5.36 10.65 -1.09
C GLY A 276 5.47 9.43 -2.02
N GLY A 277 4.34 8.79 -2.32
CA GLY A 277 4.28 7.65 -3.26
C GLY A 277 4.75 8.04 -4.67
N SER A 278 4.33 9.19 -5.20
CA SER A 278 4.80 9.69 -6.51
C SER A 278 6.30 9.93 -6.53
N ILE A 279 6.91 10.38 -5.42
CA ILE A 279 8.35 10.65 -5.35
C ILE A 279 9.12 9.33 -5.41
N ILE A 280 8.72 8.35 -4.60
CA ILE A 280 9.33 7.02 -4.59
C ILE A 280 9.19 6.36 -5.97
N LYS A 281 7.97 6.37 -6.53
CA LYS A 281 7.71 5.82 -7.87
C LYS A 281 8.56 6.51 -8.94
N ARG A 282 8.74 7.82 -8.85
CA ARG A 282 9.56 8.57 -9.81
C ARG A 282 11.06 8.27 -9.66
N ALA A 283 11.55 8.14 -8.44
CA ALA A 283 12.93 7.73 -8.17
C ALA A 283 13.19 6.34 -8.72
N GLU A 284 12.27 5.40 -8.48
CA GLU A 284 12.32 4.05 -9.05
C GLU A 284 12.36 4.07 -10.59
N ASP A 285 11.44 4.79 -11.24
CA ASP A 285 11.40 4.90 -12.70
C ASP A 285 12.68 5.49 -13.28
N LEU A 286 13.29 6.47 -12.60
CA LEU A 286 14.52 7.10 -13.06
C LEU A 286 15.72 6.18 -12.89
N VAL A 287 15.87 5.53 -11.72
CA VAL A 287 17.00 4.63 -11.42
C VAL A 287 16.92 3.38 -12.29
N LEU A 288 15.82 2.63 -12.22
CA LEU A 288 15.65 1.40 -12.98
C LEU A 288 15.57 1.69 -14.48
N GLY A 289 14.90 2.78 -14.87
CA GLY A 289 14.78 3.16 -16.28
C GLY A 289 16.12 3.54 -16.89
N SER A 290 16.98 4.24 -16.16
CA SER A 290 18.33 4.58 -16.62
C SER A 290 19.22 3.34 -16.75
N VAL A 291 19.18 2.43 -15.77
CA VAL A 291 19.93 1.16 -15.84
C VAL A 291 19.50 0.34 -17.06
N ILE A 292 18.19 0.15 -17.25
CA ILE A 292 17.66 -0.59 -18.40
C ILE A 292 18.03 0.12 -19.71
N MET A 293 17.90 1.44 -19.78
CA MET A 293 18.24 2.23 -20.97
C MET A 293 19.70 2.02 -21.40
N VAL A 294 20.64 2.04 -20.45
CA VAL A 294 22.06 1.77 -20.72
C VAL A 294 22.27 0.35 -21.24
N MET A 295 21.59 -0.65 -20.67
CA MET A 295 21.70 -2.04 -21.15
C MET A 295 21.15 -2.23 -22.57
N ILE A 296 20.04 -1.57 -22.92
CA ILE A 296 19.38 -1.76 -24.22
C ILE A 296 19.90 -0.83 -25.31
N VAL A 297 20.72 0.18 -25.01
CA VAL A 297 21.13 1.19 -25.99
C VAL A 297 21.86 0.58 -27.19
N VAL A 298 22.73 -0.39 -26.94
CA VAL A 298 23.48 -1.11 -27.98
C VAL A 298 22.52 -1.87 -28.90
N LEU A 299 21.53 -2.54 -28.32
CA LEU A 299 20.48 -3.24 -29.06
C LEU A 299 19.60 -2.26 -29.86
N MET A 300 19.25 -1.11 -29.28
CA MET A 300 18.46 -0.07 -29.96
C MET A 300 19.20 0.50 -31.18
N ILE A 301 20.52 0.67 -31.11
CA ILE A 301 21.34 1.10 -32.24
C ILE A 301 21.33 0.03 -33.35
N ALA A 302 21.50 -1.25 -33.00
CA ALA A 302 21.42 -2.34 -33.97
C ALA A 302 20.05 -2.41 -34.67
N ILE A 303 18.95 -2.25 -33.90
CA ILE A 303 17.59 -2.19 -34.45
C ILE A 303 17.43 -0.98 -35.37
N ALA A 304 17.94 0.19 -34.97
CA ALA A 304 17.87 1.42 -35.77
C ALA A 304 18.55 1.26 -37.13
N ILE A 305 19.72 0.62 -37.17
CA ILE A 305 20.42 0.27 -38.41
C ILE A 305 19.55 -0.69 -39.25
N GLY A 306 18.99 -1.74 -38.64
CA GLY A 306 18.11 -2.68 -39.34
C GLY A 306 16.88 -2.02 -39.97
N ILE A 307 16.26 -1.04 -39.30
CA ILE A 307 15.14 -0.26 -39.84
C ILE A 307 15.56 0.58 -41.04
N LYS A 308 16.73 1.23 -40.97
CA LYS A 308 17.26 2.07 -42.05
C LYS A 308 17.64 1.27 -43.29
N LEU A 309 18.15 0.05 -43.12
CA LEU A 309 18.48 -0.84 -44.22
C LEU A 309 17.23 -1.45 -44.89
N THR A 310 16.15 -1.66 -44.13
CA THR A 310 14.95 -2.35 -44.63
C THR A 310 13.83 -1.41 -45.09
N SER A 311 13.84 -0.13 -44.69
CA SER A 311 12.82 0.85 -45.07
C SER A 311 13.36 2.27 -45.13
N ARG A 312 12.91 3.07 -46.12
CA ARG A 312 13.25 4.50 -46.21
C ARG A 312 12.43 5.31 -45.21
N GLY A 313 13.06 6.26 -44.52
CA GLY A 313 12.41 7.21 -43.60
C GLY A 313 13.03 7.27 -42.19
N PRO A 314 12.34 7.88 -41.20
CA PRO A 314 12.83 8.01 -39.83
C PRO A 314 12.80 6.66 -39.09
N VAL A 315 13.74 6.47 -38.16
CA VAL A 315 13.83 5.26 -37.31
C VAL A 315 12.70 5.23 -36.27
N PHE A 316 12.42 6.40 -35.68
CA PHE A 316 11.42 6.54 -34.62
C PHE A 316 10.09 7.04 -35.17
N PHE A 317 9.02 6.53 -34.56
CA PHE A 317 7.65 6.97 -34.74
C PHE A 317 7.10 7.43 -33.38
N LYS A 318 6.27 8.47 -33.39
CA LYS A 318 5.60 8.99 -32.20
C LYS A 318 4.11 8.88 -32.38
N GLN A 319 3.42 8.36 -31.37
CA GLN A 319 1.97 8.21 -31.40
C GLN A 319 1.32 8.87 -30.18
N ASP A 320 0.21 9.57 -30.42
CA ASP A 320 -0.56 10.17 -29.34
C ASP A 320 -1.33 9.10 -28.53
N ARG A 321 -1.24 9.25 -27.22
CA ARG A 321 -1.84 8.38 -26.20
C ARG A 321 -2.34 9.20 -25.03
N TYR A 322 -3.26 8.66 -24.23
CA TYR A 322 -3.57 9.26 -22.93
C TYR A 322 -2.53 8.87 -21.88
N GLY A 323 -2.03 9.90 -21.21
CA GLY A 323 -1.15 9.85 -20.06
C GLY A 323 -1.90 10.07 -18.76
N LEU A 324 -1.17 10.59 -17.77
CA LEU A 324 -1.72 10.97 -16.46
C LEU A 324 -2.84 12.01 -16.64
N SER A 325 -3.93 11.84 -15.89
CA SER A 325 -5.12 12.69 -15.93
C SER A 325 -5.76 12.82 -17.32
N GLY A 326 -5.54 11.85 -18.21
CA GLY A 326 -6.06 11.85 -19.57
C GLY A 326 -5.34 12.83 -20.53
N GLN A 327 -4.22 13.44 -20.11
CA GLN A 327 -3.46 14.35 -20.97
C GLN A 327 -2.87 13.61 -22.17
N LYS A 328 -2.84 14.26 -23.34
CA LYS A 328 -2.21 13.66 -24.53
C LYS A 328 -0.69 13.65 -24.37
N ILE A 329 -0.08 12.48 -24.50
CA ILE A 329 1.37 12.28 -24.49
C ILE A 329 1.82 11.63 -25.81
N LYS A 330 3.04 11.98 -26.25
CA LYS A 330 3.68 11.36 -27.41
C LYS A 330 4.52 10.16 -26.97
N VAL A 331 4.10 8.96 -27.35
CA VAL A 331 4.82 7.71 -27.03
C VAL A 331 5.77 7.35 -28.15
N TRP A 332 7.05 7.13 -27.82
CA TRP A 332 8.10 6.76 -28.76
C TRP A 332 8.06 5.27 -29.08
N LYS A 333 8.19 4.93 -30.36
CA LYS A 333 8.32 3.56 -30.85
C LYS A 333 9.31 3.50 -32.00
N PHE A 334 9.83 2.31 -32.28
CA PHE A 334 10.48 2.05 -33.56
C PHE A 334 9.44 1.97 -34.67
N ARG A 335 9.83 2.42 -35.86
CA ARG A 335 9.00 2.30 -37.05
C ARG A 335 8.93 0.85 -37.50
N THR A 336 7.74 0.28 -37.52
CA THR A 336 7.48 -1.10 -37.99
C THR A 336 6.62 -1.17 -39.24
N MET A 337 6.10 -0.01 -39.70
CA MET A 337 5.19 0.10 -40.85
C MET A 337 5.75 1.09 -41.89
N LYS A 338 5.39 0.88 -43.16
CA LYS A 338 5.79 1.75 -44.29
C LYS A 338 5.13 3.14 -44.23
N VAL A 339 3.90 3.18 -43.71
CA VAL A 339 3.07 4.40 -43.58
C VAL A 339 2.99 4.82 -42.11
N MET A 340 3.01 6.12 -41.84
CA MET A 340 2.82 6.68 -40.49
C MET A 340 1.39 7.20 -40.36
N GLU A 341 0.56 6.55 -39.55
CA GLU A 341 -0.79 7.02 -39.27
C GLU A 341 -0.83 7.78 -37.93
N ASN A 342 -1.00 9.10 -38.02
CA ASN A 342 -1.32 9.99 -36.90
C ASN A 342 -2.60 10.80 -37.21
N THR A 343 -3.57 10.18 -37.89
CA THR A 343 -4.89 10.75 -38.21
C THR A 343 -5.92 10.44 -37.13
N ASP A 344 -7.01 11.21 -37.07
CA ASP A 344 -8.07 11.07 -36.05
C ASP A 344 -8.75 9.68 -36.05
N LYS A 345 -8.77 9.01 -37.20
CA LYS A 345 -9.17 7.60 -37.34
C LYS A 345 -7.93 6.72 -37.39
N VAL A 346 -7.46 6.27 -36.24
CA VAL A 346 -6.42 5.23 -36.14
C VAL A 346 -7.09 3.87 -36.26
N VAL A 347 -6.90 3.19 -37.39
CA VAL A 347 -7.34 1.80 -37.56
C VAL A 347 -6.35 0.91 -36.81
N GLN A 348 -6.85 0.11 -35.86
CA GLN A 348 -6.02 -0.86 -35.15
C GLN A 348 -5.41 -1.84 -36.16
N ALA A 349 -4.08 -1.95 -36.15
CA ALA A 349 -3.39 -2.91 -37.01
C ALA A 349 -3.81 -4.33 -36.61
N THR A 350 -4.34 -5.08 -37.58
CA THR A 350 -4.79 -6.46 -37.44
C THR A 350 -3.64 -7.44 -37.64
N ARG A 351 -3.90 -8.73 -37.35
CA ARG A 351 -3.05 -9.83 -37.79
C ARG A 351 -2.87 -9.77 -39.32
N ASP A 352 -1.63 -9.82 -39.78
CA ASP A 352 -1.22 -9.78 -41.20
C ASP A 352 -1.48 -8.46 -41.95
N ASP A 353 -1.35 -7.33 -41.26
CA ASP A 353 -1.47 -6.00 -41.88
C ASP A 353 -0.39 -5.74 -42.98
N PRO A 354 -0.79 -5.45 -44.24
CA PRO A 354 0.13 -5.31 -45.38
C PRO A 354 1.07 -4.11 -45.26
N ARG A 355 0.80 -3.18 -44.35
CA ARG A 355 1.63 -2.00 -44.10
C ARG A 355 2.87 -2.32 -43.27
N VAL A 356 2.91 -3.48 -42.60
CA VAL A 356 4.02 -3.91 -41.72
C VAL A 356 5.17 -4.48 -42.54
N THR A 357 6.41 -4.07 -42.26
CA THR A 357 7.60 -4.63 -42.94
C THR A 357 7.96 -6.00 -42.35
N ARG A 358 8.69 -6.86 -43.08
CA ARG A 358 9.14 -8.17 -42.53
C ARG A 358 9.95 -8.01 -41.25
N PHE A 359 10.87 -7.04 -41.23
CA PHE A 359 11.64 -6.70 -40.02
C PHE A 359 10.73 -6.08 -38.94
N GLY A 360 9.78 -5.24 -39.33
CA GLY A 360 8.78 -4.67 -38.42
C GLY A 360 7.90 -5.73 -37.74
N ALA A 361 7.52 -6.80 -38.46
CA ALA A 361 6.78 -7.93 -37.90
C ALA A 361 7.61 -8.65 -36.82
N PHE A 362 8.91 -8.88 -37.08
CA PHE A 362 9.82 -9.42 -36.06
C PHE A 362 9.90 -8.53 -34.81
N LEU A 363 10.01 -7.21 -34.99
CA LEU A 363 10.06 -6.26 -33.88
C LEU A 363 8.76 -6.24 -33.05
N ARG A 364 7.59 -6.33 -33.70
CA ARG A 364 6.29 -6.39 -33.00
C ARG A 364 6.13 -7.70 -32.20
N ARG A 365 6.59 -8.83 -32.77
CA ARG A 365 6.53 -10.15 -32.11
C ARG A 365 7.36 -10.25 -30.87
N THR A 366 8.52 -9.66 -30.93
CA THR A 366 9.45 -9.59 -29.81
C THR A 366 9.18 -8.39 -28.91
N SER A 367 8.22 -7.52 -29.27
CA SER A 367 7.94 -6.24 -28.61
C SER A 367 9.15 -5.29 -28.52
N LEU A 368 10.17 -5.53 -29.34
CA LEU A 368 11.36 -4.70 -29.42
C LEU A 368 11.03 -3.32 -29.99
N ASP A 369 9.90 -3.17 -30.69
CA ASP A 369 9.42 -1.89 -31.20
C ASP A 369 9.07 -0.88 -30.09
N GLU A 370 8.84 -1.36 -28.86
CA GLU A 370 8.47 -0.56 -27.69
C GLU A 370 9.67 -0.11 -26.85
N LEU A 371 10.90 -0.57 -27.14
CA LEU A 371 12.10 -0.15 -26.39
C LEU A 371 12.31 1.38 -26.33
N PRO A 372 12.01 2.19 -27.36
CA PRO A 372 12.13 3.64 -27.26
C PRO A 372 11.23 4.27 -26.19
N GLN A 373 10.22 3.57 -25.66
CA GLN A 373 9.35 4.07 -24.58
C GLN A 373 10.13 4.31 -23.28
N PHE A 374 11.31 3.72 -23.08
CA PHE A 374 12.17 4.06 -21.94
C PHE A 374 12.61 5.54 -21.95
N ILE A 375 12.66 6.18 -23.13
CA ILE A 375 12.84 7.64 -23.24
C ILE A 375 11.66 8.37 -22.60
N ASN A 376 10.42 7.91 -22.80
CA ASN A 376 9.23 8.49 -22.15
C ASN A 376 9.28 8.33 -20.63
N VAL A 377 9.82 7.21 -20.13
CA VAL A 377 10.00 6.96 -18.70
C VAL A 377 10.99 7.96 -18.10
N ILE A 378 12.15 8.12 -18.73
CA ILE A 378 13.17 9.08 -18.28
C ILE A 378 12.61 10.52 -18.34
N GLN A 379 11.87 10.87 -19.39
CA GLN A 379 11.19 12.18 -19.51
C GLN A 379 10.06 12.38 -18.49
N GLY A 380 9.59 11.30 -17.84
CA GLY A 380 8.53 11.36 -16.84
C GLY A 380 7.11 11.36 -17.41
N ASN A 381 6.93 11.13 -18.71
CA ASN A 381 5.63 11.01 -19.37
C ASN A 381 5.00 9.62 -19.17
N MET A 382 5.84 8.61 -18.94
CA MET A 382 5.45 7.22 -18.66
C MET A 382 6.15 6.71 -17.40
N SER A 383 5.72 5.55 -16.93
CA SER A 383 6.35 4.74 -15.89
C SER A 383 6.82 3.41 -16.49
N ILE A 384 7.75 2.71 -15.84
CA ILE A 384 8.10 1.33 -16.24
C ILE A 384 6.89 0.42 -16.06
N VAL A 385 6.25 0.52 -14.88
CA VAL A 385 5.07 -0.25 -14.50
C VAL A 385 3.85 0.67 -14.37
N GLY A 386 2.74 0.28 -15.00
CA GLY A 386 1.49 1.02 -14.96
C GLY A 386 0.48 0.53 -16.00
N PRO A 387 -0.74 1.10 -16.03
CA PRO A 387 -1.74 0.80 -17.04
C PRO A 387 -1.20 1.07 -18.45
N ARG A 388 -1.39 0.14 -19.37
CA ARG A 388 -0.87 0.30 -20.74
C ARG A 388 -1.55 1.49 -21.44
N PRO A 389 -0.82 2.36 -22.14
CA PRO A 389 -1.41 3.49 -22.85
C PRO A 389 -2.16 3.02 -24.11
N HIS A 390 -3.45 3.34 -24.19
CA HIS A 390 -4.30 3.04 -25.34
C HIS A 390 -4.38 4.24 -26.29
N ALA A 391 -4.62 3.95 -27.57
CA ALA A 391 -4.86 4.99 -28.58
C ALA A 391 -6.04 5.87 -28.17
N VAL A 392 -5.93 7.17 -28.44
CA VAL A 392 -6.97 8.15 -28.07
C VAL A 392 -8.34 7.73 -28.60
N ALA A 393 -8.43 7.28 -29.85
CA ALA A 393 -9.66 6.77 -30.45
C ALA A 393 -10.26 5.57 -29.68
N HIS A 394 -9.43 4.65 -29.19
CA HIS A 394 -9.90 3.51 -28.39
C HIS A 394 -10.41 3.97 -27.01
N ASN A 395 -9.73 4.92 -26.37
CA ASN A 395 -10.19 5.43 -25.08
C ASN A 395 -11.58 6.06 -25.20
N GLU A 396 -11.84 6.84 -26.25
CA GLU A 396 -13.14 7.45 -26.50
C GLU A 396 -14.27 6.44 -26.76
N LEU A 397 -13.93 5.30 -27.38
CA LEU A 397 -14.87 4.19 -27.56
C LEU A 397 -15.18 3.51 -26.22
N TYR A 398 -14.16 3.04 -25.50
CA TYR A 398 -14.33 2.20 -24.32
C TYR A 398 -14.77 2.97 -23.07
N ARG A 399 -14.45 4.27 -22.96
CA ARG A 399 -14.92 5.07 -21.81
C ARG A 399 -16.44 5.15 -21.69
N LYS A 400 -17.17 4.90 -22.79
CA LYS A 400 -18.63 4.87 -22.82
C LYS A 400 -19.23 3.48 -22.54
N GLN A 401 -18.41 2.42 -22.66
CA GLN A 401 -18.87 1.03 -22.63
C GLN A 401 -18.41 0.28 -21.38
N VAL A 402 -17.30 0.72 -20.76
CA VAL A 402 -16.70 0.07 -19.59
C VAL A 402 -16.79 1.02 -18.41
N GLU A 403 -17.44 0.56 -17.35
CA GLU A 403 -17.51 1.31 -16.10
C GLU A 403 -16.11 1.57 -15.53
N ASN A 404 -15.90 2.70 -14.86
CA ASN A 404 -14.65 3.02 -14.18
C ASN A 404 -13.41 3.10 -15.10
N TYR A 405 -13.60 3.11 -16.43
CA TYR A 405 -12.52 3.12 -17.43
C TYR A 405 -11.48 4.21 -17.18
N MET A 406 -11.94 5.42 -16.86
CA MET A 406 -11.06 6.58 -16.71
C MET A 406 -10.18 6.54 -15.46
N ILE A 407 -10.46 5.67 -14.48
CA ILE A 407 -9.65 5.53 -13.25
C ILE A 407 -8.21 5.13 -13.60
N ARG A 408 -8.01 4.34 -14.66
CA ARG A 408 -6.68 3.92 -15.10
C ARG A 408 -5.75 5.08 -15.47
N HIS A 409 -6.29 6.26 -15.75
CA HIS A 409 -5.53 7.47 -16.05
C HIS A 409 -5.14 8.28 -14.80
N LYS A 410 -5.45 7.80 -13.58
CA LYS A 410 -5.00 8.44 -12.32
C LYS A 410 -3.54 8.18 -11.98
N VAL A 411 -2.87 7.34 -12.75
CA VAL A 411 -1.43 7.07 -12.66
C VAL A 411 -0.78 7.20 -14.04
N LYS A 412 0.53 7.34 -14.09
CA LYS A 412 1.25 7.38 -15.38
C LYS A 412 1.10 6.03 -16.09
N PRO A 413 0.91 6.03 -17.42
CA PRO A 413 0.86 4.78 -18.16
C PRO A 413 2.21 4.04 -18.12
N GLY A 414 2.14 2.72 -18.15
CA GLY A 414 3.29 1.82 -18.06
C GLY A 414 3.76 1.25 -19.40
N ILE A 415 5.03 0.90 -19.48
CA ILE A 415 5.55 0.00 -20.54
C ILE A 415 4.99 -1.42 -20.31
N THR A 416 5.08 -1.88 -19.06
CA THR A 416 4.44 -3.11 -18.56
C THR A 416 3.44 -2.79 -17.45
N GLY A 417 2.64 -3.78 -17.04
CA GLY A 417 1.58 -3.60 -16.06
C GLY A 417 0.95 -4.92 -15.62
N LEU A 418 0.16 -4.86 -14.55
CA LEU A 418 -0.47 -6.04 -13.96
C LEU A 418 -1.38 -6.78 -14.96
N ALA A 419 -2.18 -6.05 -15.73
CA ALA A 419 -3.02 -6.65 -16.76
C ALA A 419 -2.20 -7.40 -17.84
N GLN A 420 -1.04 -6.84 -18.23
CA GLN A 420 -0.17 -7.44 -19.24
C GLN A 420 0.42 -8.78 -18.75
N ILE A 421 0.91 -8.84 -17.51
CA ILE A 421 1.48 -10.09 -16.96
C ILE A 421 0.41 -11.15 -16.63
N ASN A 422 -0.86 -10.76 -16.52
CA ASN A 422 -2.00 -11.64 -16.30
C ASN A 422 -2.70 -12.07 -17.60
N GLY A 423 -2.07 -11.84 -18.77
CA GLY A 423 -2.53 -12.38 -20.04
C GLY A 423 -3.53 -11.50 -20.79
N TYR A 424 -3.90 -10.34 -20.24
CA TYR A 424 -4.75 -9.35 -20.92
C TYR A 424 -3.91 -8.41 -21.80
N ARG A 425 -2.89 -8.97 -22.46
CA ARG A 425 -2.05 -8.30 -23.45
C ARG A 425 -2.57 -8.60 -24.85
N GLY A 426 -2.59 -7.61 -25.74
CA GLY A 426 -2.94 -7.80 -27.16
C GLY A 426 -4.28 -7.21 -27.56
N GLU A 427 -4.81 -7.68 -28.70
CA GLU A 427 -6.08 -7.24 -29.28
C GLU A 427 -7.25 -7.49 -28.33
N ILE A 428 -8.28 -6.66 -28.50
CA ILE A 428 -9.52 -6.71 -27.74
C ILE A 428 -10.58 -7.11 -28.74
N ASP A 429 -10.78 -8.41 -28.84
CA ASP A 429 -11.79 -9.07 -29.67
C ASP A 429 -13.17 -9.10 -28.99
N ALA A 430 -13.23 -8.89 -27.67
CA ALA A 430 -14.46 -8.85 -26.88
C ALA A 430 -14.41 -7.79 -25.76
N LEU A 431 -15.55 -7.16 -25.47
CA LEU A 431 -15.69 -6.12 -24.45
C LEU A 431 -15.27 -6.60 -23.05
N TYR A 432 -15.65 -7.82 -22.67
CA TYR A 432 -15.26 -8.46 -21.42
C TYR A 432 -13.73 -8.51 -21.20
N LYS A 433 -12.92 -8.66 -22.25
CA LYS A 433 -11.46 -8.62 -22.12
C LYS A 433 -10.96 -7.23 -21.74
N MET A 434 -11.65 -6.18 -22.21
CA MET A 434 -11.36 -4.82 -21.78
C MET A 434 -11.77 -4.58 -20.33
N GLU A 435 -12.95 -5.04 -19.92
CA GLU A 435 -13.41 -4.93 -18.53
C GLU A 435 -12.41 -5.56 -17.56
N LYS A 436 -11.96 -6.79 -17.85
CA LYS A 436 -10.93 -7.45 -17.06
C LYS A 436 -9.59 -6.73 -17.07
N ARG A 437 -9.20 -6.13 -18.21
CA ARG A 437 -7.97 -5.32 -18.28
C ARG A 437 -8.08 -4.10 -17.35
N VAL A 438 -9.21 -3.40 -17.38
CA VAL A 438 -9.50 -2.27 -16.49
C VAL A 438 -9.52 -2.71 -15.03
N GLN A 439 -10.09 -3.88 -14.73
CA GLN A 439 -10.09 -4.45 -13.38
C GLN A 439 -8.67 -4.66 -12.84
N TYR A 440 -7.77 -5.27 -13.62
CA TYR A 440 -6.36 -5.42 -13.23
C TYR A 440 -5.62 -4.08 -13.15
N ASP A 441 -5.95 -3.10 -13.99
CA ASP A 441 -5.37 -1.76 -13.89
C ASP A 441 -5.81 -1.06 -12.59
N ILE A 442 -7.07 -1.20 -12.20
CA ILE A 442 -7.60 -0.68 -10.93
C ILE A 442 -6.97 -1.42 -9.73
N GLU A 443 -6.86 -2.74 -9.79
CA GLU A 443 -6.21 -3.55 -8.74
C GLU A 443 -4.75 -3.15 -8.53
N TYR A 444 -4.03 -2.88 -9.63
CA TYR A 444 -2.65 -2.37 -9.58
C TYR A 444 -2.57 -1.03 -8.88
N ILE A 445 -3.46 -0.10 -9.24
CA ILE A 445 -3.53 1.22 -8.61
C ILE A 445 -3.84 1.05 -7.11
N GLN A 446 -4.87 0.31 -6.74
CA GLN A 446 -5.25 0.17 -5.33
C GLN A 446 -4.16 -0.45 -4.44
N ASN A 447 -3.42 -1.42 -4.98
CA ASN A 447 -2.43 -2.18 -4.23
C ASN A 447 -0.99 -1.80 -4.58
N TRP A 448 -0.79 -0.61 -5.14
CA TRP A 448 0.54 -0.18 -5.54
C TRP A 448 1.51 -0.26 -4.37
N SER A 449 2.64 -0.91 -4.61
CA SER A 449 3.78 -0.94 -3.71
C SER A 449 5.03 -1.16 -4.54
N PHE A 450 6.18 -0.70 -4.03
CA PHE A 450 7.48 -0.94 -4.67
C PHE A 450 7.71 -2.43 -4.99
N TRP A 451 7.34 -3.33 -4.06
CA TRP A 451 7.48 -4.78 -4.27
C TRP A 451 6.56 -5.33 -5.36
N LEU A 452 5.38 -4.75 -5.54
CA LEU A 452 4.48 -5.12 -6.63
C LEU A 452 5.10 -4.73 -7.98
N ASP A 453 5.71 -3.54 -8.09
CA ASP A 453 6.40 -3.11 -9.32
C ASP A 453 7.57 -4.04 -9.65
N ILE A 454 8.44 -4.35 -8.68
CA ILE A 454 9.53 -5.32 -8.88
C ILE A 454 9.01 -6.69 -9.33
N LYS A 455 7.93 -7.20 -8.69
CA LYS A 455 7.29 -8.46 -9.08
C LYS A 455 6.77 -8.42 -10.51
N ILE A 456 6.17 -7.31 -10.93
CA ILE A 456 5.66 -7.13 -12.30
C ILE A 456 6.84 -7.09 -13.29
N ILE A 457 7.91 -6.35 -13.00
CA ILE A 457 9.11 -6.28 -13.84
C ILE A 457 9.71 -7.68 -14.04
N ILE A 458 9.95 -8.41 -12.95
CA ILE A 458 10.50 -9.78 -13.02
C ILE A 458 9.59 -10.70 -13.83
N LYS A 459 8.27 -10.70 -13.55
CA LYS A 459 7.30 -11.49 -14.33
C LYS A 459 7.26 -11.07 -15.80
N THR A 460 7.50 -9.81 -16.11
CA THR A 460 7.55 -9.29 -17.48
C THR A 460 8.73 -9.86 -18.25
N ILE A 461 9.89 -10.03 -17.61
CA ILE A 461 11.05 -10.68 -18.25
C ILE A 461 10.70 -12.12 -18.62
N PHE A 462 10.14 -12.90 -17.68
CA PHE A 462 9.84 -14.32 -17.95
C PHE A 462 8.64 -14.54 -18.88
N LYS A 463 7.57 -13.74 -18.76
CA LYS A 463 6.36 -13.89 -19.60
C LYS A 463 6.42 -13.10 -20.91
N GLY A 464 7.19 -12.01 -20.97
CA GLY A 464 7.30 -11.12 -22.11
C GLY A 464 8.10 -11.71 -23.27
N PHE A 465 9.13 -12.52 -22.97
CA PHE A 465 9.95 -13.21 -23.98
C PHE A 465 9.42 -14.60 -24.37
N VAL A 466 8.47 -15.19 -23.62
CA VAL A 466 8.04 -16.60 -23.76
C VAL A 466 6.52 -16.75 -24.01
N GLY A 467 5.75 -15.66 -24.10
CA GLY A 467 4.28 -15.72 -24.16
C GLY A 467 3.69 -15.92 -25.57
N LYS A 468 2.73 -16.87 -25.69
CA LYS A 468 1.91 -17.17 -26.89
C LYS A 468 1.04 -16.01 -27.45
N ASN A 469 1.01 -14.86 -26.77
CA ASN A 469 0.17 -13.70 -27.12
C ASN A 469 0.97 -12.46 -27.54
N ALA A 470 2.27 -12.61 -27.82
CA ALA A 470 3.09 -11.58 -28.46
C ALA A 470 3.08 -11.83 -29.98
N TYR A 471 2.63 -10.84 -30.77
CA TYR A 471 2.28 -10.96 -32.19
C TYR A 471 3.44 -11.16 -33.15
#